data_AF-A0A9D7F4T1-F1
#
_entry.id   AF-A0A9D7F4T1-F1
#
_cell.length_a   1.000
_cell.length_b   1.000
_cell.length_c   1.000
_cell.angle_alpha   90.00
_cell.angle_beta   90.00
_cell.angle_gamma   90.00
#
_symmetry.space_group_name_H-M   'P 1'
#
loop_
_entity.id
_entity.type
_entity.pdbx_description
1 polymer ?
#
loop_
_entity_poly.entity_id
_entity_poly.type
_entity_poly.pdbx_seq_one_letter_code
_entity_poly.pdbx_strand_id
1 'polypeptide(L)'
;MAEAYTTDNCDTDPELSHSFDGSLLDICADAAYDITVTWTANDPCGNTTILSSTITVVLDDEDPSCSYPTRSRWTAATSAKRLILLRS
;
A
#
# COMPACT_ATOMS: atom_id res chain seq x y z
N MET A 1 -0.06 -5.07 11.12
CA MET A 1 0.74 -3.82 11.05
C MET A 1 1.58 -3.85 12.33
N ALA A 2 2.90 -3.77 12.23
CA ALA A 2 3.75 -3.77 13.43
C ALA A 2 3.75 -2.37 14.04
N GLU A 3 3.56 -2.28 15.36
CA GLU A 3 3.56 -1.02 16.11
C GLU A 3 4.53 -1.13 17.29
N ALA A 4 5.17 -0.01 17.62
CA ALA A 4 6.03 0.09 18.80
C ALA A 4 5.18 0.55 19.99
N TYR A 5 5.36 -0.09 21.15
CA TYR A 5 4.70 0.27 22.39
C TYR A 5 5.71 0.33 23.53
N THR A 6 5.50 1.25 24.46
CA THR A 6 6.30 1.43 25.67
C THR A 6 5.48 0.99 26.88
N THR A 7 6.08 0.24 27.79
CA THR A 7 5.45 -0.13 29.07
C THR A 7 6.46 0.11 30.18
N ASP A 8 6.19 1.05 31.08
CA ASP A 8 6.97 1.26 32.29
C ASP A 8 6.07 1.16 33.53
N ASN A 9 6.66 0.81 34.67
CA ASN A 9 5.96 0.68 35.95
C ASN A 9 5.89 2.02 36.72
N CYS A 10 6.67 3.02 36.29
CA CYS A 10 6.73 4.36 36.88
C CYS A 10 5.97 5.41 36.07
N ASP A 11 5.75 5.18 34.77
CA ASP A 11 4.96 6.07 33.89
C ASP A 11 3.92 5.28 33.10
N THR A 12 2.70 5.81 33.09
CA THR A 12 1.58 5.26 32.31
C THR A 12 1.56 5.76 30.86
N ASP A 13 2.34 6.79 30.52
CA ASP A 13 2.41 7.37 29.17
C ASP A 13 3.85 7.85 28.81
N PRO A 14 4.81 6.92 28.57
CA PRO A 14 6.19 7.26 28.22
C PRO A 14 6.28 7.90 26.83
N GLU A 15 7.15 8.91 26.67
CA GLU A 15 7.34 9.56 25.37
C GLU A 15 8.05 8.62 24.39
N LEU A 16 7.40 8.32 23.26
CA LEU A 16 7.95 7.50 22.18
C LEU A 16 8.09 8.32 20.90
N SER A 17 9.30 8.35 20.35
CA SER A 17 9.62 9.01 19.08
C SER A 17 10.32 8.06 18.11
N HIS A 18 10.28 8.38 16.81
CA HIS A 18 10.93 7.58 15.78
C HIS A 18 11.57 8.43 14.68
N SER A 19 12.62 7.88 14.05
CA SER A 19 13.33 8.53 12.94
C SER A 19 12.76 8.20 11.55
N PHE A 20 11.63 7.49 11.46
CA PHE A 20 11.03 7.15 10.17
C PHE A 20 10.60 8.42 9.42
N ASP A 21 11.02 8.51 8.17
CA ASP A 21 10.64 9.58 7.26
C ASP A 21 10.02 8.98 5.99
N GLY A 22 8.81 9.43 5.65
CA GLY A 22 8.05 8.90 4.52
C GLY A 22 8.64 9.25 3.16
N SER A 23 9.54 10.24 3.06
CA SER A 23 10.22 10.58 1.80
C SER A 23 11.33 9.59 1.43
N LEU A 24 11.72 8.72 2.37
CA LEU A 24 12.62 7.60 2.12
C LEU A 24 11.95 6.50 1.28
N LEU A 25 10.61 6.53 1.12
CA LEU A 25 9.89 5.64 0.24
C LEU A 25 9.98 6.12 -1.21
N ASP A 26 10.90 5.53 -1.95
CA ASP A 26 10.93 5.58 -3.40
C ASP A 26 10.12 4.41 -3.99
N ILE A 27 8.98 4.76 -4.61
CA ILE A 27 8.09 3.81 -5.31
C ILE A 27 8.60 3.45 -6.71
N CYS A 28 9.58 4.19 -7.23
CA CYS A 28 10.19 4.00 -8.54
C CYS A 28 11.61 3.44 -8.43
N ALA A 29 12.03 2.98 -7.24
CA ALA A 29 13.36 2.44 -7.05
C ALA A 29 13.63 1.27 -8.00
N ASP A 30 14.82 1.23 -8.60
CA ASP A 30 15.21 0.15 -9.53
C ASP A 30 15.59 -1.17 -8.83
N ALA A 31 15.66 -1.17 -7.50
CA ALA A 31 16.02 -2.33 -6.70
C ALA A 31 15.33 -2.29 -5.32
N ALA A 32 15.20 -3.46 -4.69
CA ALA A 32 14.79 -3.56 -3.29
C ALA A 32 15.83 -2.86 -2.38
N TYR A 33 15.35 -2.20 -1.33
CA TYR A 33 16.19 -1.49 -0.38
C TYR A 33 15.60 -1.54 1.04
N ASP A 34 16.45 -1.26 2.01
CA ASP A 34 16.09 -1.29 3.42
C ASP A 34 16.07 0.13 4.01
N ILE A 35 15.04 0.42 4.79
CA ILE A 35 14.92 1.64 5.59
C ILE A 35 15.11 1.26 7.05
N THR A 36 16.16 1.80 7.68
CA THR A 36 16.38 1.63 9.12
C THR A 36 15.65 2.72 9.91
N VAL A 37 14.76 2.31 10.80
CA VAL A 37 14.01 3.20 11.70
C VAL A 37 14.56 3.05 13.11
N THR A 38 14.99 4.16 13.70
CA THR A 38 15.37 4.22 15.11
C THR A 38 14.17 4.69 15.93
N TRP A 39 13.86 3.95 16.99
CA TRP A 39 12.84 4.24 17.97
C TRP A 39 13.52 4.67 19.27
N THR A 40 13.09 5.80 19.83
CA THR A 40 13.61 6.32 21.08
C THR A 40 12.45 6.47 22.05
N ALA A 41 12.50 5.70 23.13
CA ALA A 41 11.60 5.82 24.27
C ALA A 41 12.33 6.58 25.38
N ASN A 42 11.75 7.70 25.80
CA ASN A 42 12.27 8.54 26.86
C ASN A 42 11.30 8.56 28.03
N ASP A 43 11.79 8.22 29.21
CA ASP A 43 11.00 8.21 30.45
C ASP A 43 11.40 9.39 31.36
N PRO A 44 10.44 10.04 32.05
CA PRO A 44 10.74 11.12 32.98
C PRO A 44 11.53 10.68 34.23
N CYS A 45 11.60 9.39 34.52
CA CYS A 45 12.48 8.83 35.55
C CYS A 45 13.97 8.82 35.13
N GLY A 46 14.27 9.23 33.90
CA GLY A 46 15.64 9.38 33.39
C GLY A 46 16.16 8.15 32.64
N ASN A 47 15.29 7.18 32.33
CA ASN A 47 15.65 6.04 31.50
C ASN A 47 15.40 6.38 30.03
N THR A 48 16.37 6.06 29.18
CA THR A 48 16.23 6.16 27.73
C THR A 48 16.54 4.82 27.10
N THR A 49 15.63 4.31 26.28
CA THR A 49 15.84 3.09 25.51
C THR A 49 15.80 3.42 24.02
N ILE A 50 16.77 2.89 23.29
CA ILE A 50 16.89 3.08 21.84
C ILE A 50 16.84 1.71 21.18
N LEU A 51 15.96 1.54 20.21
CA LEU A 51 15.80 0.32 19.43
C LEU A 51 15.83 0.66 17.94
N SER A 52 16.33 -0.25 17.12
CA SER A 52 16.32 -0.10 15.66
C SER A 52 15.50 -1.22 15.02
N SER A 53 14.71 -0.87 14.00
CA SER A 53 13.98 -1.82 13.17
C SER A 53 14.30 -1.56 11.69
N THR A 54 14.18 -2.59 10.86
CA THR A 54 14.45 -2.52 9.43
C THR A 54 13.18 -2.80 8.65
N ILE A 55 12.85 -1.90 7.73
CA ILE A 55 11.74 -2.03 6.79
C ILE A 55 12.34 -2.37 5.43
N THR A 56 12.05 -3.55 4.90
CA THR A 56 12.47 -3.94 3.55
C THR A 56 11.41 -3.55 2.54
N VAL A 57 11.77 -2.70 1.59
CA VAL A 57 10.96 -2.31 0.45
C VAL A 57 11.34 -3.20 -0.74
N VAL A 58 10.36 -3.86 -1.34
CA VAL A 58 10.55 -4.77 -2.47
C VAL A 58 9.89 -4.21 -3.72
N LEU A 59 10.39 -4.64 -4.88
CA LEU A 59 9.81 -4.29 -6.18
C LEU A 59 8.48 -5.03 -6.38
N ASP A 60 7.53 -4.33 -6.98
CA ASP A 60 6.31 -4.93 -7.52
C ASP A 60 6.54 -5.26 -9.00
N ASP A 61 6.53 -6.55 -9.34
CA ASP A 61 6.75 -7.07 -10.71
C ASP A 61 5.47 -7.72 -11.26
N GLU A 62 4.34 -7.59 -10.56
CA GLU A 62 3.07 -8.12 -11.04
C GLU A 62 2.40 -7.15 -12.03
N ASP A 63 2.34 -7.54 -13.30
CA ASP A 63 1.59 -6.81 -14.32
C ASP A 63 0.10 -6.70 -13.94
N PRO A 64 -0.54 -5.53 -14.14
CA PRO A 64 -1.96 -5.37 -13.88
C PRO A 64 -2.79 -6.25 -14.82
N SER A 65 -3.45 -7.27 -14.26
CA SER A 65 -4.34 -8.11 -15.07
C SER A 65 -5.64 -7.37 -15.40
N CYS A 66 -5.90 -7.19 -16.69
CA CYS A 66 -7.17 -6.64 -17.18
C CYS A 66 -7.88 -7.70 -18.03
N SER A 67 -8.97 -8.26 -17.50
CA SER A 67 -9.85 -9.11 -18.27
C SER A 67 -11.19 -8.43 -18.47
N TYR A 68 -11.65 -8.39 -19.72
CA TYR A 68 -12.98 -7.91 -20.08
C TYR A 68 -13.90 -9.12 -20.23
N PRO A 69 -15.19 -9.02 -19.90
CA PRO A 69 -16.13 -10.09 -20.17
C PRO A 69 -16.17 -10.34 -21.69
N THR A 70 -15.83 -11.56 -22.10
CA THR A 70 -16.11 -12.02 -23.45
C THR A 70 -17.62 -11.96 -23.62
N ARG A 71 -18.07 -11.10 -24.54
CA ARG A 71 -19.50 -10.99 -24.85
C ARG A 71 -19.95 -12.37 -25.29
N SER A 72 -20.78 -13.02 -24.48
CA SER A 72 -21.46 -14.26 -24.87
C SER A 72 -22.39 -13.91 -26.00
N ARG A 73 -21.87 -14.04 -27.23
CA ARG A 73 -22.62 -14.17 -28.48
C ARG A 73 -23.89 -13.32 -28.48
N TRP A 74 -23.79 -12.07 -28.95
CA TRP A 74 -24.92 -11.54 -29.70
C TRP A 74 -25.08 -12.48 -30.90
N THR A 75 -25.92 -13.50 -30.75
CA THR A 75 -26.43 -14.23 -31.90
C THR A 75 -27.13 -13.15 -32.70
N ALA A 76 -26.53 -12.74 -33.81
CA ALA A 76 -27.26 -12.02 -34.83
C ALA A 76 -28.44 -12.94 -35.17
N ALA A 77 -29.59 -12.70 -34.55
CA ALA A 77 -30.83 -13.14 -35.11
C ALA A 77 -30.90 -12.36 -36.43
N THR A 78 -30.53 -13.03 -37.52
CA THR A 78 -30.83 -12.60 -38.87
C THR A 78 -32.35 -12.45 -38.95
N SER A 79 -32.87 -11.29 -38.56
CA SER A 79 -34.19 -10.85 -38.95
C SER A 79 -34.00 -9.79 -40.02
N ALA A 80 -33.70 -10.27 -41.23
CA ALA A 80 -33.92 -9.49 -42.43
C ALA A 80 -35.45 -9.34 -42.62
N LYS A 81 -36.03 -8.26 -42.08
CA LYS A 81 -37.37 -7.73 -42.41
C LYS A 81 -37.50 -6.39 -41.67
N ARG A 82 -37.71 -5.22 -42.28
CA ARG A 82 -38.29 -4.87 -43.58
C ARG A 82 -37.83 -3.44 -43.89
N LEU A 83 -37.20 -3.21 -45.04
CA LEU A 83 -36.96 -1.86 -45.57
C LEU A 83 -38.25 -1.41 -46.25
N ILE A 84 -39.02 -0.51 -45.63
CA ILE A 84 -40.08 0.24 -46.33
C ILE A 84 -39.52 1.65 -46.56
N LEU A 85 -38.98 1.85 -47.75
CA LEU A 85 -38.79 3.18 -48.32
C LEU A 85 -40.13 3.65 -48.86
N LEU A 86 -40.74 4.64 -48.22
CA LEU A 86 -41.66 5.55 -48.89
C LEU A 86 -41.26 6.97 -48.47
N ARG A 87 -40.49 7.62 -49.34
CA ARG A 87 -40.38 9.08 -49.37
C ARG A 87 -41.49 9.61 -50.28
N SER A 88 -42.42 10.35 -49.69
CA SER A 88 -43.07 11.56 -50.23
C SER A 88 -43.83 12.21 -49.09
#